data_AF-A0A0J9TTE4-F1
#
_entry.id   AF-A0A0J9TTE4-F1
#
_cell.length_a   1.000
_cell.length_b   1.000
_cell.length_c   1.000
_cell.angle_alpha   90.00
_cell.angle_beta   90.00
_cell.angle_gamma   90.00
#
_symmetry.space_group_name_H-M   'P 1'
#
loop_
_entity.id
_entity.type
_entity.pdbx_description
1 polymer ?
#
loop_
_entity_poly.entity_id
_entity_poly.type
_entity_poly.pdbx_seq_one_letter_code
_entity_poly.pdbx_strand_id
1 'polypeptide(L)'
;MLSSSCPGWVCYAEKTHGNFILPYVSTTRSPQQIMGVLVKQILADKINVPASRIYHVTVMPCYDKKLEASREDFFSKANNSRDVDCVITSVEVEQLLSEAQRPLSQYDLFDLDWPWSNVRPEFMVWAHEKTLSGGYAEHIFKFAAKHIFNEDLTTELEFKQLRNRDFREIILKQNGKTVLKFAIANGFRNIQNLVQKLKREKLSNYHFVEVMACPSGCINGGAQIRPTTGQHVRELTRKLEELYHNLPRSEPENSLTKHIYNDFLDGFQTDKSYEVLHTRYHDVVSDLSISLNINW
;
A
#
# COMPACT_ATOMS: atom_id res chain seq x y z
N MET A 1 -12.55 -4.00 -9.77
CA MET A 1 -12.03 -3.25 -8.61
C MET A 1 -10.63 -2.73 -8.89
N LEU A 2 -10.28 -1.55 -8.39
CA LEU A 2 -8.97 -0.89 -8.51
C LEU A 2 -8.39 -0.73 -7.10
N SER A 3 -7.10 -1.00 -6.89
CA SER A 3 -6.48 -0.84 -5.57
C SER A 3 -6.46 0.62 -5.10
N SER A 4 -6.29 0.83 -3.80
CA SER A 4 -6.29 2.15 -3.15
C SER A 4 -5.03 2.48 -2.35
N SER A 5 -4.08 1.55 -2.22
CA SER A 5 -2.93 1.71 -1.32
C SER A 5 -1.93 2.80 -1.75
N CYS A 6 -1.96 3.21 -3.02
CA CYS A 6 -1.14 4.27 -3.59
C CYS A 6 -1.87 5.63 -3.57
N PRO A 7 -1.44 6.59 -2.73
CA PRO A 7 -2.16 7.86 -2.63
C PRO A 7 -2.03 8.73 -3.88
N GLY A 8 -0.93 8.65 -4.64
CA GLY A 8 -0.79 9.34 -5.92
C GLY A 8 -1.82 8.90 -6.95
N TRP A 9 -2.20 7.61 -6.95
CA TRP A 9 -3.31 7.11 -7.77
C TRP A 9 -4.66 7.63 -7.27
N VAL A 10 -4.92 7.55 -5.96
CA VAL A 10 -6.17 8.05 -5.35
C VAL A 10 -6.37 9.53 -5.63
N CYS A 11 -5.35 10.36 -5.40
CA CYS A 11 -5.39 11.80 -5.69
C CYS A 11 -5.69 12.08 -7.16
N TYR A 12 -5.10 11.31 -8.09
CA TYR A 12 -5.36 11.46 -9.52
C TYR A 12 -6.80 11.07 -9.87
N ALA A 13 -7.33 9.99 -9.28
CA ALA A 13 -8.70 9.55 -9.48
C ALA A 13 -9.70 10.61 -8.97
N GLU A 14 -9.52 11.10 -7.74
CA GLU A 14 -10.36 12.11 -7.10
C GLU A 14 -10.36 13.45 -7.87
N LYS A 15 -9.18 13.94 -8.28
CA LYS A 15 -9.07 15.26 -8.94
C LYS A 15 -9.42 15.28 -10.42
N THR A 16 -9.24 14.17 -11.14
CA THR A 16 -9.31 14.17 -12.61
C THR A 16 -10.53 13.44 -13.15
N HIS A 17 -11.03 12.44 -12.44
CA HIS A 17 -12.09 11.58 -12.97
C HIS A 17 -13.30 11.45 -12.06
N GLY A 18 -13.17 11.82 -10.77
CA GLY A 18 -14.27 11.93 -9.84
C GLY A 18 -15.18 10.70 -9.85
N ASN A 19 -16.49 10.94 -9.83
CA ASN A 19 -17.52 9.90 -9.77
C ASN A 19 -17.44 8.83 -10.87
N PHE A 20 -16.73 9.05 -11.98
CA PHE A 20 -16.56 8.03 -13.01
C PHE A 20 -15.64 6.88 -12.56
N ILE A 21 -14.59 7.16 -11.78
CA ILE A 21 -13.60 6.16 -11.36
C ILE A 21 -13.80 5.71 -9.92
N LEU A 22 -14.15 6.64 -9.03
CA LEU A 22 -14.19 6.38 -7.58
C LEU A 22 -15.02 5.15 -7.18
N PRO A 23 -16.16 4.81 -7.83
CA PRO A 23 -16.92 3.61 -7.50
C PRO A 23 -16.15 2.29 -7.72
N TYR A 24 -15.08 2.30 -8.53
CA TYR A 24 -14.25 1.12 -8.77
C TYR A 24 -13.07 1.01 -7.80
N VAL A 25 -12.74 2.06 -7.05
CA VAL A 25 -11.59 2.10 -6.14
C VAL A 25 -11.94 1.38 -4.84
N SER A 26 -11.07 0.46 -4.39
CA SER A 26 -11.24 -0.26 -3.13
C SER A 26 -11.34 0.72 -1.97
N THR A 27 -12.31 0.52 -1.08
CA THR A 27 -12.47 1.33 0.13
C THR A 27 -11.48 0.96 1.22
N THR A 28 -10.72 -0.14 1.09
CA THR A 28 -9.71 -0.54 2.08
C THR A 28 -8.66 0.55 2.27
N ARG A 29 -8.39 0.91 3.53
CA ARG A 29 -7.31 1.82 3.91
C ARG A 29 -5.94 1.24 3.56
N SER A 30 -4.94 2.08 3.36
CA SER A 30 -3.58 1.57 3.14
C SER A 30 -2.97 0.98 4.41
N PRO A 31 -1.89 0.16 4.33
CA PRO A 31 -1.26 -0.41 5.53
C PRO A 31 -0.78 0.63 6.53
N GLN A 32 -0.35 1.81 6.07
CA GLN A 32 0.03 2.92 6.96
C GLN A 32 -1.15 3.34 7.85
N GLN A 33 -2.32 3.51 7.24
CA GLN A 33 -3.51 3.96 7.95
C GLN A 33 -4.11 2.85 8.82
N ILE A 34 -4.09 1.60 8.34
CA ILE A 34 -4.47 0.44 9.16
C ILE A 34 -3.56 0.35 10.39
N MET A 35 -2.24 0.48 10.24
CA MET A 35 -1.33 0.50 11.38
C MET A 35 -1.60 1.69 12.32
N GLY A 36 -1.94 2.86 11.77
CA GLY A 36 -2.33 4.02 12.56
C GLY A 36 -3.51 3.75 13.49
N VAL A 37 -4.54 3.07 12.98
CA VAL A 37 -5.65 2.58 13.81
C VAL A 37 -5.15 1.64 14.90
N LEU A 38 -4.36 0.62 14.56
CA LEU A 38 -3.89 -0.36 15.55
C LEU A 38 -3.07 0.32 16.65
N VAL A 39 -2.24 1.30 16.31
CA VAL A 39 -1.46 2.09 17.27
C VAL A 39 -2.38 2.97 18.13
N LYS A 40 -3.31 3.71 17.51
CA LYS A 40 -4.12 4.71 18.20
C LYS A 40 -5.28 4.12 19.01
N GLN A 41 -5.67 2.88 18.73
CA GLN A 41 -6.75 2.21 19.43
C GLN A 41 -6.19 1.06 20.27
N ILE A 42 -5.65 0.00 19.64
CA ILE A 42 -5.20 -1.19 20.38
C ILE A 42 -4.02 -0.88 21.31
N LEU A 43 -2.96 -0.26 20.79
CA LEU A 43 -1.78 0.02 21.62
C LEU A 43 -2.11 1.06 22.69
N ALA A 44 -2.86 2.12 22.34
CA ALA A 44 -3.33 3.14 23.27
C ALA A 44 -4.08 2.54 24.47
N ASP A 45 -5.05 1.66 24.20
CA ASP A 45 -5.81 0.97 25.24
C ASP A 45 -4.90 0.05 26.07
N LYS A 46 -4.01 -0.71 25.41
CA LYS A 46 -3.09 -1.65 26.07
C LYS A 46 -2.14 -0.96 27.05
N ILE A 47 -1.65 0.23 26.73
CA ILE A 47 -0.75 1.00 27.61
C ILE A 47 -1.49 2.01 28.50
N ASN A 48 -2.82 2.05 28.43
CA ASN A 48 -3.69 2.97 29.17
C ASN A 48 -3.29 4.46 28.97
N VAL A 49 -3.06 4.85 27.71
CA VAL A 49 -2.73 6.22 27.31
C VAL A 49 -3.72 6.68 26.25
N PRO A 50 -4.34 7.87 26.36
CA PRO A 50 -5.23 8.39 25.33
C PRO A 50 -4.54 8.45 23.95
N ALA A 51 -5.28 8.14 22.88
CA ALA A 51 -4.74 8.18 21.51
C ALA A 51 -4.10 9.53 21.12
N SER A 52 -4.66 10.64 21.62
CA SER A 52 -4.16 12.01 21.44
C SER A 52 -2.81 12.27 22.11
N ARG A 53 -2.38 11.38 23.01
CA ARG A 53 -1.10 11.44 23.72
C ARG A 53 -0.01 10.57 23.08
N ILE A 54 -0.35 9.78 22.06
CA ILE A 54 0.59 9.03 21.23
C ILE A 54 0.88 9.84 19.98
N TYR A 55 2.16 10.06 19.66
CA TYR A 55 2.57 10.68 18.40
C TYR A 55 3.12 9.59 17.47
N HIS A 56 2.32 9.20 16.47
CA HIS A 56 2.61 8.12 15.55
C HIS A 56 3.29 8.63 14.29
N VAL A 57 4.56 8.24 14.13
CA VAL A 57 5.40 8.58 12.97
C VAL A 57 5.63 7.35 12.12
N THR A 58 5.53 7.48 10.80
CA THR A 58 5.83 6.39 9.86
C THR A 58 6.96 6.78 8.90
N VAL A 59 7.78 5.80 8.53
CA VAL A 59 8.84 5.97 7.53
C VAL A 59 8.36 5.40 6.20
N MET A 60 8.34 6.23 5.15
CA MET A 60 7.73 5.86 3.86
C MET A 60 8.61 6.21 2.65
N PRO A 61 8.62 5.38 1.59
CA PRO A 61 9.39 5.67 0.38
C PRO A 61 8.72 6.70 -0.55
N CYS A 62 7.70 7.42 -0.09
CA CYS A 62 6.77 8.17 -0.94
C CYS A 62 6.32 9.47 -0.26
N TYR A 63 6.38 10.60 -0.99
CA TYR A 63 5.86 11.89 -0.52
C TYR A 63 4.34 11.89 -0.40
N ASP A 64 3.62 11.20 -1.29
CA ASP A 64 2.15 11.20 -1.28
C ASP A 64 1.57 10.52 -0.03
N LYS A 65 2.38 9.75 0.72
CA LYS A 65 1.97 9.23 2.04
C LYS A 65 1.76 10.34 3.08
N LYS A 66 2.45 11.47 2.94
CA LYS A 66 2.18 12.69 3.74
C LYS A 66 0.78 13.22 3.43
N LEU A 67 0.44 13.30 2.14
CA LEU A 67 -0.89 13.73 1.69
C LEU A 67 -1.99 12.79 2.17
N GLU A 68 -1.73 11.48 2.15
CA GLU A 68 -2.65 10.50 2.72
C GLU A 68 -2.85 10.74 4.22
N ALA A 69 -1.77 10.87 5.00
CA ALA A 69 -1.85 11.12 6.45
C ALA A 69 -2.59 12.43 6.80
N SER A 70 -2.50 13.45 5.94
CA SER A 70 -3.17 14.72 6.17
C SER A 70 -4.65 14.74 5.83
N ARG A 71 -5.23 13.68 5.25
CA ARG A 71 -6.67 13.65 4.93
C ARG A 71 -7.52 13.74 6.18
N GLU A 72 -8.57 14.55 6.12
CA GLU A 72 -9.55 14.69 7.20
C GLU A 72 -10.33 13.38 7.45
N ASP A 73 -10.41 12.50 6.46
CA ASP A 73 -10.98 11.15 6.60
C ASP A 73 -10.24 10.28 7.64
N PHE A 74 -9.01 10.63 8.02
CA PHE A 74 -8.19 9.90 9.00
C PHE A 74 -7.98 10.68 10.31
N PHE A 75 -8.82 11.68 10.56
CA PHE A 75 -8.91 12.35 11.85
C PHE A 75 -10.11 11.82 12.65
N SER A 76 -9.85 11.22 13.81
CA SER A 76 -10.91 10.81 14.73
C SER A 76 -11.28 11.96 15.66
N LYS A 77 -12.50 12.49 15.49
CA LYS A 77 -13.05 13.52 16.41
C LYS A 77 -13.26 12.99 17.82
N ALA A 78 -13.67 11.73 17.96
CA ALA A 78 -13.89 11.08 19.25
C ALA A 78 -12.59 10.97 20.06
N ASN A 79 -11.49 10.63 19.38
CA ASN A 79 -10.18 10.48 20.00
C ASN A 79 -9.34 11.76 19.99
N ASN A 80 -9.81 12.80 19.29
CA ASN A 80 -9.09 14.04 19.00
C ASN A 80 -7.66 13.77 18.50
N SER A 81 -7.51 12.85 17.55
CA SER A 81 -6.21 12.38 17.07
C SER A 81 -6.27 11.95 15.61
N ARG A 82 -5.14 12.09 14.89
CA ARG A 82 -4.94 11.47 13.57
C ARG A 82 -4.47 10.02 13.75
N ASP A 83 -4.79 9.17 12.79
CA ASP A 83 -4.25 7.81 12.72
C ASP A 83 -2.72 7.83 12.56
N VAL A 84 -2.21 8.79 11.77
CA VAL A 84 -0.79 9.00 11.50
C VAL A 84 -0.50 10.49 11.63
N ASP A 85 0.33 10.87 12.61
CA ASP A 85 0.61 12.29 12.88
C ASP A 85 1.70 12.84 11.95
N CYS A 86 2.67 11.99 11.59
CA CYS A 86 3.79 12.39 10.75
C CYS A 86 4.23 11.25 9.82
N VAL A 87 4.60 11.63 8.60
CA VAL A 87 5.30 10.75 7.68
C VAL A 87 6.65 11.38 7.37
N ILE A 88 7.71 10.65 7.67
CA ILE A 88 9.09 10.98 7.29
C ILE A 88 9.49 10.05 6.16
N THR A 89 10.19 10.56 5.16
CA THR A 89 10.60 9.77 4.00
C THR A 89 11.99 9.18 4.14
N SER A 90 12.32 8.16 3.35
CA SER A 90 13.66 7.53 3.37
C SER A 90 14.78 8.55 3.19
N VAL A 91 14.62 9.50 2.25
CA VAL A 91 15.62 10.56 2.01
C VAL A 91 15.68 11.60 3.15
N GLU A 92 14.57 11.87 3.82
CA GLU A 92 14.56 12.77 4.99
C GLU A 92 15.23 12.11 6.19
N VAL A 93 15.04 10.79 6.40
CA VAL A 93 15.79 10.04 7.42
C VAL A 93 17.28 10.06 7.13
N GLU A 94 17.69 9.82 5.87
CA GLU A 94 19.09 9.91 5.44
C GLU A 94 19.68 11.31 5.71
N GLN A 95 18.94 12.36 5.35
CA GLN A 95 19.36 13.74 5.58
C GLN A 95 19.53 14.05 7.07
N LEU A 96 18.57 13.66 7.92
CA LEU A 96 18.65 13.88 9.37
C LEU A 96 19.88 13.20 9.99
N LEU A 97 20.19 11.97 9.55
CA LEU A 97 21.37 11.25 10.02
C LEU A 97 22.67 11.89 9.52
N SER A 98 22.69 12.36 8.27
CA SER A 98 23.84 13.04 7.69
C SER A 98 24.15 14.37 8.38
N GLU A 99 23.12 15.20 8.60
CA GLU A 99 23.24 16.48 9.30
C GLU A 99 23.69 16.30 10.75
N ALA A 100 23.21 15.25 11.42
CA ALA A 100 23.63 14.89 12.77
C ALA A 100 25.01 14.21 12.82
N GLN A 101 25.66 13.97 11.67
CA GLN A 101 26.92 13.22 11.52
C GLN A 101 26.86 11.84 12.19
N ARG A 102 25.72 11.16 12.03
CA ARG A 102 25.39 9.91 12.72
C ARG A 102 24.95 8.82 11.74
N PRO A 103 25.86 8.19 10.98
CA PRO A 103 25.49 7.15 10.02
C PRO A 103 24.89 5.92 10.72
N LEU A 104 23.92 5.24 10.09
CA LEU A 104 23.30 4.03 10.66
C LEU A 104 24.32 2.95 11.05
N SER A 105 25.43 2.85 10.31
CA SER A 105 26.47 1.84 10.51
C SER A 105 27.21 1.93 11.85
N GLN A 106 27.06 3.04 12.60
CA GLN A 106 27.71 3.20 13.90
C GLN A 106 26.87 2.64 15.06
N TYR A 107 25.61 2.28 14.81
CA TYR A 107 24.69 1.81 15.83
C TYR A 107 24.66 0.29 15.83
N ASP A 108 24.68 -0.28 17.03
CA ASP A 108 24.44 -1.71 17.22
C ASP A 108 23.00 -2.06 16.81
N LEU A 109 22.81 -3.30 16.37
CA LEU A 109 21.48 -3.82 16.08
C LEU A 109 20.64 -3.78 17.36
N PHE A 110 19.42 -3.26 17.23
CA PHE A 110 18.47 -3.19 18.33
C PHE A 110 17.19 -3.92 17.98
N ASP A 111 16.56 -4.47 19.01
CA ASP A 111 15.35 -5.22 18.89
C ASP A 111 14.14 -4.30 18.66
N LEU A 112 13.37 -4.58 17.60
CA LEU A 112 12.10 -3.90 17.36
C LEU A 112 11.05 -4.33 18.40
N ASP A 113 10.27 -3.36 18.89
CA ASP A 113 9.15 -3.58 19.79
C ASP A 113 8.04 -4.41 19.12
N TRP A 114 7.36 -5.25 19.92
CA TRP A 114 6.25 -6.08 19.45
C TRP A 114 5.05 -6.03 20.42
N PRO A 115 4.21 -4.99 20.37
CA PRO A 115 3.10 -4.85 21.30
C PRO A 115 1.88 -5.70 20.94
N TRP A 116 1.89 -6.45 19.84
CA TRP A 116 0.69 -7.08 19.27
C TRP A 116 0.32 -8.41 19.93
N SER A 117 1.27 -9.13 20.52
CA SER A 117 1.04 -10.37 21.25
C SER A 117 2.15 -10.65 22.27
N ASN A 118 1.95 -11.65 23.12
CA ASN A 118 2.99 -12.11 24.06
C ASN A 118 4.08 -12.94 23.37
N VAL A 119 3.85 -13.37 22.12
CA VAL A 119 4.78 -14.18 21.34
C VAL A 119 5.38 -13.28 20.26
N ARG A 120 6.64 -12.89 20.46
CA ARG A 120 7.39 -12.13 19.46
C ARG A 120 7.73 -13.05 18.27
N PRO A 121 7.52 -12.61 17.02
CA PRO A 121 7.91 -13.40 15.86
C PRO A 121 9.44 -13.50 15.78
N GLU A 122 9.92 -14.59 15.17
CA GLU A 122 11.35 -14.80 14.90
C GLU A 122 11.94 -13.69 14.02
N PHE A 123 11.15 -13.21 13.06
CA PHE A 123 11.52 -12.12 12.16
C PHE A 123 10.57 -10.94 12.32
N MET A 124 11.11 -9.72 12.21
CA MET A 124 10.35 -8.47 12.35
C MET A 124 10.19 -7.71 11.02
N VAL A 125 10.93 -8.12 9.98
CA VAL A 125 10.89 -7.53 8.65
C VAL A 125 10.62 -8.65 7.65
N TRP A 126 9.62 -8.46 6.82
CA TRP A 126 9.08 -9.50 5.95
C TRP A 126 8.92 -8.99 4.52
N ALA A 127 9.12 -9.89 3.57
CA ALA A 127 8.56 -9.71 2.24
C ALA A 127 7.16 -10.31 2.20
N HIS A 128 6.26 -9.68 1.46
CA HIS A 128 4.94 -10.26 1.20
C HIS A 128 5.06 -11.18 -0.01
N GLU A 129 4.49 -10.75 -1.12
CA GLU A 129 4.59 -11.45 -2.39
C GLU A 129 5.74 -10.88 -3.25
N LYS A 130 5.79 -11.20 -4.54
CA LYS A 130 6.91 -10.78 -5.38
C LYS A 130 6.92 -9.31 -5.74
N THR A 131 5.75 -8.68 -5.76
CA THR A 131 5.64 -7.29 -6.22
C THR A 131 6.28 -6.36 -5.19
N LEU A 132 6.99 -5.36 -5.69
CA LEU A 132 7.78 -4.44 -4.87
C LEU A 132 6.93 -3.28 -4.31
N SER A 133 5.62 -3.50 -4.23
CA SER A 133 4.61 -2.53 -3.77
C SER A 133 3.62 -3.13 -2.76
N GLY A 134 3.98 -4.23 -2.11
CA GLY A 134 3.18 -4.85 -1.05
C GLY A 134 2.50 -6.16 -1.44
N GLY A 135 2.51 -6.56 -2.72
CA GLY A 135 2.08 -7.91 -3.10
C GLY A 135 0.58 -8.12 -3.21
N TYR A 136 -0.22 -7.06 -3.17
CA TYR A 136 -1.67 -7.17 -3.00
C TYR A 136 -2.34 -7.92 -4.15
N ALA A 137 -1.99 -7.60 -5.40
CA ALA A 137 -2.55 -8.30 -6.56
C ALA A 137 -2.31 -9.81 -6.50
N GLU A 138 -1.11 -10.22 -6.10
CA GLU A 138 -0.74 -11.64 -6.03
C GLU A 138 -1.48 -12.33 -4.88
N HIS A 139 -1.46 -11.75 -3.69
CA HIS A 139 -2.13 -12.29 -2.51
C HIS A 139 -3.64 -12.43 -2.74
N ILE A 140 -4.30 -11.35 -3.21
CA ILE A 140 -5.73 -11.36 -3.48
C ILE A 140 -6.08 -12.35 -4.60
N PHE A 141 -5.20 -12.53 -5.60
CA PHE A 141 -5.42 -13.52 -6.66
C PHE A 141 -5.38 -14.95 -6.12
N LYS A 142 -4.38 -15.30 -5.30
CA LYS A 142 -4.29 -16.61 -4.62
C LYS A 142 -5.50 -16.83 -3.72
N PHE A 143 -5.85 -15.83 -2.91
CA PHE A 143 -7.00 -15.90 -2.00
C PHE A 143 -8.32 -16.13 -2.75
N ALA A 144 -8.57 -15.39 -3.84
CA ALA A 144 -9.76 -15.54 -4.66
C ALA A 144 -9.78 -16.88 -5.41
N ALA A 145 -8.65 -17.32 -5.97
CA ALA A 145 -8.52 -18.62 -6.62
C ALA A 145 -8.91 -19.77 -5.67
N LYS A 146 -8.38 -19.75 -4.44
CA LYS A 146 -8.67 -20.75 -3.42
C LYS A 146 -10.11 -20.72 -2.95
N HIS A 147 -10.62 -19.56 -2.55
CA HIS A 147 -11.92 -19.47 -1.87
C HIS A 147 -13.13 -19.40 -2.82
N ILE A 148 -12.96 -18.89 -4.04
CA ILE A 148 -14.07 -18.74 -5.00
C ILE A 148 -14.06 -19.87 -6.02
N PHE A 149 -12.87 -20.31 -6.46
CA PHE A 149 -12.72 -21.27 -7.55
C PHE A 149 -12.20 -22.64 -7.07
N ASN A 150 -11.92 -22.81 -5.78
CA ASN A 150 -11.37 -24.04 -5.19
C ASN A 150 -10.05 -24.48 -5.84
N GLU A 151 -9.23 -23.52 -6.25
CA GLU A 151 -7.90 -23.71 -6.85
C GLU A 151 -6.83 -23.27 -5.86
N ASP A 152 -6.13 -24.22 -5.23
CA ASP A 152 -5.03 -23.89 -4.32
C ASP A 152 -3.73 -23.67 -5.11
N LEU A 153 -3.40 -22.39 -5.32
CA LEU A 153 -2.22 -21.95 -6.05
C LEU A 153 -1.01 -21.93 -5.12
N THR A 154 -0.44 -23.11 -4.88
CA THR A 154 0.75 -23.30 -4.04
C THR A 154 2.07 -23.00 -4.76
N THR A 155 2.04 -22.96 -6.09
CA THR A 155 3.21 -22.66 -6.91
C THR A 155 3.38 -21.16 -7.13
N GLU A 156 4.61 -20.84 -7.50
CA GLU A 156 5.02 -19.48 -7.83
C GLU A 156 4.21 -18.91 -9.00
N LEU A 157 3.56 -17.76 -8.81
CA LEU A 157 2.74 -17.13 -9.85
C LEU A 157 3.60 -16.37 -10.87
N GLU A 158 3.29 -16.57 -12.15
CA GLU A 158 3.92 -15.89 -13.27
C GLU A 158 2.99 -14.83 -13.87
N PHE A 159 3.34 -13.56 -13.66
CA PHE A 159 2.66 -12.44 -14.29
C PHE A 159 3.22 -12.20 -15.70
N LYS A 160 2.37 -12.33 -16.70
CA LYS A 160 2.71 -12.05 -18.10
C LYS A 160 2.93 -10.55 -18.30
N GLN A 161 4.12 -10.17 -18.76
CA GLN A 161 4.39 -8.80 -19.18
C GLN A 161 3.60 -8.48 -20.45
N LEU A 162 2.98 -7.29 -20.47
CA LEU A 162 2.24 -6.80 -21.62
C LEU A 162 3.12 -5.83 -22.43
N ARG A 163 2.76 -4.54 -22.42
CA ARG A 163 3.45 -3.51 -23.21
C ARG A 163 4.85 -3.19 -22.66
N ASN A 164 5.04 -3.34 -21.36
CA ASN A 164 6.28 -3.04 -20.65
C ASN A 164 6.31 -3.81 -19.31
N ARG A 165 7.44 -3.77 -18.59
CA ARG A 165 7.62 -4.43 -17.28
C ARG A 165 6.66 -3.91 -16.20
N ASP A 166 6.18 -2.69 -16.35
CA ASP A 166 5.28 -2.01 -15.41
C ASP A 166 3.79 -2.25 -15.70
N PHE A 167 3.45 -3.01 -16.75
CA PHE A 167 2.09 -3.46 -17.00
C PHE A 167 2.06 -4.97 -17.22
N ARG A 168 1.56 -5.69 -16.23
CA ARG A 168 1.53 -7.16 -16.21
C ARG A 168 0.13 -7.66 -15.91
N GLU A 169 -0.19 -8.86 -16.40
CA GLU A 169 -1.46 -9.53 -16.12
C GLU A 169 -1.27 -10.98 -15.69
N ILE A 170 -2.27 -11.50 -14.98
CA ILE A 170 -2.37 -12.91 -14.64
C ILE A 170 -3.81 -13.37 -14.87
N ILE A 171 -3.96 -14.62 -15.29
CA ILE A 171 -5.24 -15.22 -15.67
C ILE A 171 -5.35 -16.60 -15.06
N LEU A 172 -6.46 -16.86 -14.36
CA LEU A 172 -6.88 -18.21 -13.97
C LEU A 172 -7.85 -18.73 -15.03
N LYS A 173 -7.62 -19.96 -15.50
CA LYS A 173 -8.53 -20.65 -16.40
C LYS A 173 -9.06 -21.92 -15.74
N GLN A 174 -10.37 -22.15 -15.85
CA GLN A 174 -11.02 -23.42 -15.53
C GLN A 174 -11.78 -23.89 -16.77
N ASN A 175 -11.62 -25.16 -17.14
CA ASN A 175 -12.27 -25.75 -18.31
C ASN A 175 -12.05 -24.93 -19.60
N GLY A 176 -10.84 -24.39 -19.80
CA GLY A 176 -10.48 -23.56 -20.94
C GLY A 176 -11.01 -22.12 -20.94
N LYS A 177 -11.88 -21.75 -19.98
CA LYS A 177 -12.45 -20.40 -19.84
C LYS A 177 -11.69 -19.58 -18.82
N THR A 178 -11.50 -18.29 -19.08
CA THR A 178 -10.97 -17.35 -18.09
C THR A 178 -12.01 -17.10 -17.00
N VAL A 179 -11.67 -17.45 -15.76
CA VAL A 179 -12.54 -17.28 -14.59
C VAL A 179 -12.06 -16.16 -13.66
N LEU A 180 -10.76 -15.88 -13.66
CA LEU A 180 -10.17 -14.77 -12.91
C LEU A 180 -9.12 -14.09 -13.77
N LYS A 181 -9.05 -12.77 -13.71
CA LYS A 181 -8.11 -11.98 -14.51
C LYS A 181 -7.75 -10.69 -13.80
N PHE A 182 -6.49 -10.58 -13.41
CA PHE A 182 -5.95 -9.46 -12.64
C PHE A 182 -4.84 -8.75 -13.44
N ALA A 183 -4.58 -7.49 -13.09
CA ALA A 183 -3.47 -6.72 -13.63
C ALA A 183 -2.72 -5.93 -12.56
N ILE A 184 -1.46 -5.60 -12.86
CA ILE A 184 -0.64 -4.64 -12.13
C ILE A 184 -0.25 -3.55 -13.12
N ALA A 185 -0.56 -2.29 -12.81
CA ALA A 185 -0.29 -1.13 -13.62
C ALA A 185 0.50 -0.09 -12.81
N ASN A 186 1.81 -0.05 -13.03
CA ASN A 186 2.73 0.90 -12.41
C ASN A 186 3.03 2.06 -13.37
N GLY A 187 3.20 3.26 -12.83
CA GLY A 187 3.56 4.45 -13.59
C GLY A 187 2.37 5.18 -14.22
N PHE A 188 2.37 6.51 -14.14
CA PHE A 188 1.30 7.38 -14.66
C PHE A 188 0.91 7.12 -16.12
N ARG A 189 1.87 6.78 -17.00
CA ARG A 189 1.57 6.43 -18.39
C ARG A 189 0.66 5.20 -18.49
N ASN A 190 0.92 4.17 -17.69
CA ASN A 190 0.07 2.98 -17.67
C ASN A 190 -1.29 3.28 -17.02
N ILE A 191 -1.32 4.11 -15.98
CA ILE A 191 -2.56 4.59 -15.34
C ILE A 191 -3.44 5.32 -16.34
N GLN A 192 -2.92 6.29 -17.09
CA GLN A 192 -3.68 7.03 -18.09
C GLN A 192 -4.26 6.08 -19.16
N ASN A 193 -3.48 5.12 -19.64
CA ASN A 193 -3.96 4.11 -20.59
C ASN A 193 -5.04 3.21 -19.99
N LEU A 194 -4.90 2.81 -18.72
CA LEU A 194 -5.89 2.03 -17.99
C LEU A 194 -7.24 2.78 -17.93
N VAL A 195 -7.20 4.05 -17.52
CA VAL A 195 -8.38 4.90 -17.43
C VAL A 195 -9.03 5.12 -18.79
N GLN A 196 -8.25 5.37 -19.84
CA GLN A 196 -8.79 5.51 -21.19
C GLN A 196 -9.46 4.22 -21.68
N LYS A 197 -8.93 3.05 -21.31
CA LYS A 197 -9.59 1.77 -21.59
C LYS A 197 -10.88 1.62 -20.80
N LEU A 198 -10.92 2.06 -19.54
CA LEU A 198 -12.13 2.03 -18.71
C LEU A 198 -13.23 2.93 -19.30
N LYS A 199 -12.90 4.16 -19.69
CA LYS A 199 -13.82 5.12 -20.35
C LYS A 199 -14.41 4.60 -21.67
N ARG A 200 -13.69 3.72 -22.36
CA ARG A 200 -14.13 3.11 -23.62
C ARG A 200 -14.81 1.76 -23.42
N GLU A 201 -15.07 1.37 -22.17
CA GLU A 201 -15.63 0.05 -21.78
C GLU A 201 -14.76 -1.14 -22.24
N LYS A 202 -13.48 -0.89 -22.53
CA LYS A 202 -12.48 -1.88 -22.97
C LYS A 202 -11.68 -2.48 -21.82
N LEU A 203 -11.88 -2.01 -20.59
CA LEU A 203 -11.25 -2.57 -19.38
C LEU A 203 -12.08 -3.66 -18.70
N SER A 204 -13.27 -3.96 -19.23
CA SER A 204 -14.24 -4.95 -18.70
C SER A 204 -13.69 -6.38 -18.51
N ASN A 205 -12.47 -6.67 -18.96
CA ASN A 205 -11.84 -7.97 -18.82
C ASN A 205 -11.03 -8.16 -17.52
N TYR A 206 -10.90 -7.15 -16.66
CA TYR A 206 -10.17 -7.27 -15.39
C TYR A 206 -11.09 -7.22 -14.18
N HIS A 207 -10.93 -8.20 -13.29
CA HIS A 207 -11.66 -8.26 -12.01
C HIS A 207 -11.00 -7.37 -10.96
N PHE A 208 -9.66 -7.33 -10.94
CA PHE A 208 -8.87 -6.48 -10.07
C PHE A 208 -7.67 -5.88 -10.81
N VAL A 209 -7.34 -4.63 -10.49
CA VAL A 209 -6.12 -3.99 -10.97
C VAL A 209 -5.41 -3.33 -9.79
N GLU A 210 -4.17 -3.72 -9.53
CA GLU A 210 -3.27 -2.98 -8.65
C GLU A 210 -2.65 -1.81 -9.42
N VAL A 211 -2.75 -0.62 -8.84
CA VAL A 211 -2.38 0.64 -9.48
C VAL A 211 -1.39 1.39 -8.60
N MET A 212 -0.20 1.64 -9.14
CA MET A 212 0.87 2.38 -8.45
C MET A 212 1.36 3.55 -9.31
N ALA A 213 1.47 4.74 -8.73
CA ALA A 213 1.85 5.95 -9.45
C ALA A 213 3.30 5.93 -9.96
N CYS A 214 4.22 5.33 -9.20
CA CYS A 214 5.63 5.24 -9.55
C CYS A 214 5.93 4.04 -10.47
N PRO A 215 6.79 4.20 -11.49
CA PRO A 215 7.35 3.06 -12.22
C PRO A 215 8.09 2.13 -11.27
N SER A 216 7.98 0.82 -11.47
CA SER A 216 8.47 -0.24 -10.56
C SER A 216 7.85 -0.23 -9.16
N GLY A 217 6.88 0.66 -8.89
CA GLY A 217 6.15 0.68 -7.64
C GLY A 217 6.88 1.36 -6.48
N CYS A 218 6.53 1.01 -5.25
CA CYS A 218 7.01 1.69 -4.04
C CYS A 218 8.53 1.65 -3.84
N ILE A 219 9.20 0.59 -4.31
CA ILE A 219 10.67 0.47 -4.23
C ILE A 219 11.42 1.59 -4.95
N ASN A 220 10.77 2.20 -5.95
CA ASN A 220 11.28 3.33 -6.72
C ASN A 220 10.38 4.57 -6.49
N GLY A 221 9.85 4.70 -5.27
CA GLY A 221 9.07 5.84 -4.85
C GLY A 221 9.87 7.14 -4.91
N GLY A 222 9.21 8.26 -5.17
CA GLY A 222 9.86 9.56 -5.41
C GLY A 222 10.69 10.09 -4.23
N ALA A 223 10.47 9.55 -3.03
CA ALA A 223 11.17 9.91 -1.79
C ALA A 223 12.12 8.82 -1.28
N GLN A 224 12.46 7.85 -2.14
CA GLN A 224 13.52 6.89 -1.85
C GLN A 224 14.91 7.53 -1.92
N ILE A 225 15.86 6.88 -1.25
CA ILE A 225 17.28 7.20 -1.32
C ILE A 225 17.73 7.21 -2.78
N ARG A 226 18.53 8.22 -3.14
CA ARG A 226 19.03 8.38 -4.51
C ARG A 226 20.25 7.48 -4.74
N PRO A 227 20.50 7.06 -5.97
CA PRO A 227 21.74 6.35 -6.30
C PRO A 227 22.96 7.19 -5.93
N THR A 228 24.00 6.53 -5.43
CA THR A 228 25.30 7.17 -5.20
C THR A 228 25.93 7.59 -6.53
N THR A 229 26.89 8.52 -6.49
CA THR A 229 27.62 8.98 -7.69
C THR A 229 28.13 7.80 -8.52
N GLY A 230 27.78 7.75 -9.81
CA GLY A 230 28.17 6.68 -10.73
C GLY A 230 27.21 5.47 -10.76
N GLN A 231 26.26 5.35 -9.83
CA GLN A 231 25.26 4.29 -9.83
C GLN A 231 24.00 4.71 -10.61
N HIS A 232 23.48 3.83 -11.45
CA HIS A 232 22.23 4.08 -12.17
C HIS A 232 21.02 3.67 -11.32
N VAL A 233 19.89 4.40 -11.43
CA VAL A 233 18.64 4.10 -10.67
C VAL A 233 18.22 2.64 -10.82
N ARG A 234 18.31 2.10 -12.04
CA ARG A 234 17.96 0.68 -12.31
C ARG A 234 18.82 -0.31 -11.53
N GLU A 235 20.08 0.01 -11.29
CA GLU A 235 20.99 -0.85 -10.53
C GLU A 235 20.62 -0.85 -9.05
N LEU A 236 20.34 0.34 -8.49
CA LEU A 236 19.83 0.47 -7.12
C LEU A 236 18.51 -0.28 -6.95
N THR A 237 17.55 -0.10 -7.86
CA THR A 237 16.26 -0.82 -7.80
C THR A 237 16.45 -2.33 -7.81
N ARG A 238 17.35 -2.87 -8.66
CA ARG A 238 17.64 -4.32 -8.69
C ARG A 238 18.23 -4.80 -7.36
N LYS A 239 19.18 -4.06 -6.79
CA LYS A 239 19.77 -4.41 -5.49
C LYS A 239 18.71 -4.42 -4.38
N LEU A 240 17.82 -3.43 -4.35
CA LEU A 240 16.73 -3.38 -3.37
C LEU A 240 15.73 -4.52 -3.59
N GLU A 241 15.46 -4.90 -4.84
CA GLU A 241 14.61 -6.04 -5.18
C GLU A 241 15.19 -7.36 -4.65
N GLU A 242 16.49 -7.60 -4.87
CA GLU A 242 17.20 -8.77 -4.34
C GLU A 242 17.17 -8.81 -2.81
N LEU A 243 17.43 -7.68 -2.14
CA LEU A 243 17.34 -7.58 -0.68
C LEU A 243 15.93 -7.89 -0.18
N TYR A 244 14.91 -7.36 -0.84
CA TYR A 244 13.52 -7.63 -0.48
C TYR A 244 13.17 -9.11 -0.66
N HIS A 245 13.57 -9.74 -1.77
CA HIS A 245 13.27 -11.14 -2.03
C HIS A 245 13.99 -12.13 -1.10
N ASN A 246 15.09 -11.73 -0.49
CA ASN A 246 15.81 -12.51 0.51
C ASN A 246 15.20 -12.43 1.91
N LEU A 247 14.20 -11.58 2.15
CA LEU A 247 13.48 -11.53 3.42
C LEU A 247 12.58 -12.75 3.59
N PRO A 248 12.30 -13.17 4.85
CA PRO A 248 11.29 -14.18 5.13
C PRO A 248 9.92 -13.74 4.58
N ARG A 249 9.14 -14.72 4.12
CA ARG A 249 7.82 -14.49 3.50
C ARG A 249 6.74 -14.40 4.56
N SER A 250 6.00 -13.30 4.56
CA SER A 250 4.89 -13.09 5.48
C SER A 250 3.76 -14.06 5.16
N GLU A 251 3.07 -14.54 6.20
CA GLU A 251 1.81 -15.26 6.07
C GLU A 251 0.67 -14.38 6.63
N PRO A 252 -0.14 -13.72 5.78
CA PRO A 252 -1.21 -12.84 6.26
C PRO A 252 -2.32 -13.56 7.04
N GLU A 253 -2.60 -14.82 6.70
CA GLU A 253 -3.65 -15.66 7.32
C GLU A 253 -3.20 -16.35 8.63
N ASN A 254 -2.30 -15.72 9.37
CA ASN A 254 -1.76 -16.25 10.63
C ASN A 254 -2.71 -16.08 11.84
N SER A 255 -2.34 -16.68 12.97
CA SER A 255 -3.13 -16.65 14.21
C SER A 255 -3.28 -15.24 14.81
N LEU A 256 -2.24 -14.40 14.74
CA LEU A 256 -2.29 -13.03 15.24
C LEU A 256 -3.31 -12.19 14.47
N THR A 257 -3.29 -12.26 13.14
CA THR A 257 -4.28 -11.57 12.31
C THR A 257 -5.69 -12.02 12.69
N LYS A 258 -5.92 -13.33 12.85
CA LYS A 258 -7.22 -13.89 13.26
C LYS A 258 -7.66 -13.37 14.63
N HIS A 259 -6.77 -13.28 15.61
CA HIS A 259 -7.08 -12.70 16.92
C HIS A 259 -7.43 -11.21 16.82
N ILE A 260 -6.66 -10.41 16.06
CA ILE A 260 -6.98 -8.99 15.85
C ILE A 260 -8.39 -8.84 15.24
N TYR A 261 -8.73 -9.66 14.24
CA TYR A 261 -10.08 -9.63 13.67
C TYR A 261 -11.15 -10.02 14.70
N ASN A 262 -11.01 -11.15 15.39
CA ASN A 262 -12.04 -11.65 16.30
C ASN A 262 -12.21 -10.78 17.55
N ASP A 263 -11.10 -10.40 18.18
CA ASP A 263 -11.12 -9.80 19.52
C ASP A 263 -11.24 -8.27 19.45
N PHE A 264 -10.69 -7.65 18.40
CA PHE A 264 -10.69 -6.19 18.27
C PHE A 264 -11.64 -5.66 17.20
N LEU A 265 -11.78 -6.35 16.07
CA LEU A 265 -12.66 -5.90 14.97
C LEU A 265 -14.05 -6.54 15.00
N ASP A 266 -14.36 -7.31 16.04
CA ASP A 266 -15.60 -8.07 16.24
C ASP A 266 -15.88 -9.13 15.15
N GLY A 267 -14.84 -9.52 14.38
CA GLY A 267 -14.89 -10.52 13.32
C GLY A 267 -14.56 -9.96 11.92
N PHE A 268 -14.65 -10.84 10.93
CA PHE A 268 -14.49 -10.47 9.52
C PHE A 268 -15.80 -9.89 8.96
N GLN A 269 -15.70 -8.83 8.15
CA GLN A 269 -16.84 -8.23 7.45
C GLN A 269 -17.95 -7.69 8.38
N THR A 270 -17.59 -7.23 9.57
CA THR A 270 -18.49 -6.54 10.50
C THR A 270 -18.53 -5.04 10.23
N ASP A 271 -19.58 -4.35 10.69
CA ASP A 271 -19.68 -2.88 10.61
C ASP A 271 -18.46 -2.20 11.22
N LYS A 272 -17.97 -2.70 12.36
CA LYS A 272 -16.75 -2.19 13.01
C LYS A 272 -15.52 -2.39 12.13
N SER A 273 -15.31 -3.57 11.55
CA SER A 273 -14.19 -3.80 10.63
C SER A 273 -14.26 -2.86 9.41
N TYR A 274 -15.46 -2.59 8.88
CA TYR A 274 -15.67 -1.66 7.78
C TYR A 274 -15.39 -0.21 8.19
N GLU A 275 -15.93 0.25 9.32
CA GLU A 275 -15.70 1.60 9.83
C GLU A 275 -14.20 1.88 10.04
N VAL A 276 -13.50 0.89 10.58
CA VAL A 276 -12.12 1.03 11.04
C VAL A 276 -11.10 0.80 9.91
N LEU A 277 -11.32 -0.19 9.04
CA LEU A 277 -10.35 -0.58 8.00
C LEU A 277 -10.68 -0.02 6.62
N HIS A 278 -11.83 0.63 6.44
CA HIS A 278 -12.21 1.25 5.18
C HIS A 278 -12.33 2.77 5.28
N THR A 279 -12.31 3.42 4.12
CA THR A 279 -12.43 4.86 3.92
C THR A 279 -13.31 5.14 2.71
N ARG A 280 -13.56 6.43 2.45
CA ARG A 280 -14.32 6.93 1.30
C ARG A 280 -13.45 7.87 0.49
N TYR A 281 -13.79 8.00 -0.78
CA TYR A 281 -13.13 8.92 -1.70
C TYR A 281 -14.13 9.94 -2.16
N HIS A 282 -13.65 11.16 -2.37
CA HIS A 282 -14.49 12.30 -2.67
C HIS A 282 -14.04 12.94 -3.97
N ASP A 283 -15.00 13.35 -4.79
CA ASP A 283 -14.70 14.14 -5.98
C ASP A 283 -14.16 15.50 -5.54
N VAL A 284 -12.98 15.87 -6.02
CA VAL A 284 -12.41 17.18 -5.75
C VAL A 284 -12.92 18.10 -6.85
N VAL A 285 -14.00 18.82 -6.56
CA VAL A 285 -14.47 19.90 -7.43
C VAL A 285 -13.39 20.97 -7.45
N SER A 286 -12.53 20.93 -8.47
CA SER A 286 -11.59 22.01 -8.76
C SER A 286 -12.41 23.26 -9.01
N ASP A 287 -12.34 24.24 -8.11
CA ASP A 287 -12.66 25.60 -8.50
C ASP A 287 -11.80 25.93 -9.72
N LEU A 288 -12.44 26.14 -10.88
CA LEU A 288 -11.81 26.47 -12.16
C LEU A 288 -10.94 27.74 -12.10
N SER A 289 -10.89 28.45 -10.96
CA SER A 289 -10.02 29.59 -10.69
C SER A 289 -8.59 29.24 -10.29
N ILE A 290 -8.31 27.98 -9.88
CA ILE A 290 -6.97 27.54 -9.48
C ILE A 290 -6.43 26.51 -10.50
N SER A 291 -6.50 26.85 -11.78
CA SER A 291 -5.71 26.16 -12.81
C SER A 291 -4.24 26.56 -12.64
N LEU A 292 -3.51 25.87 -11.77
CA LEU A 292 -2.05 25.91 -11.79
C LEU A 292 -1.57 25.26 -13.09
N ASN A 293 -1.28 26.10 -14.08
CA ASN A 293 -0.47 25.79 -15.25
C ASN A 293 0.90 25.28 -14.79
N ILE A 294 1.00 23.99 -14.47
CA ILE A 294 2.27 23.30 -14.39
C ILE A 294 2.54 22.73 -15.78
N ASN A 295 3.32 23.47 -16.57
CA ASN A 295 3.92 22.94 -17.78
C ASN A 295 4.94 21.86 -17.38
N TRP A 296 4.76 20.66 -17.93
CA TRP A 296 5.67 19.52 -17.81
C TRP A 296 6.85 19.68 -18.76
#